data_AF-A0A969GV46-F1
#
_entry.id   AF-A0A969GV46-F1
#
_cell.length_a   1.000
_cell.length_b   1.000
_cell.length_c   1.000
_cell.angle_alpha   90.00
_cell.angle_beta   90.00
_cell.angle_gamma   90.00
#
_symmetry.space_group_name_H-M   'P 1'
#
loop_
_entity.id
_entity.type
_entity.pdbx_description
1 polymer ?
#
loop_
_entity_poly.entity_id
_entity_poly.type
_entity_poly.pdbx_seq_one_letter_code
_entity_poly.pdbx_strand_id
1 'polypeptide(L)'
;MTTEQILLEKWRSLPPDKQQEVVDFVEFLQNRQSPEAIVRQDHGSLLGTQLQQIREQIVTSGTPLLSDEEVDRELAERRGGYQELG
;
A
#
# COMPACT_ATOMS: atom_id res chain seq x y z
N MET A 1 -13.32 33.05 -9.16
CA MET A 1 -13.95 31.75 -9.43
C MET A 1 -13.83 30.88 -8.19
N THR A 2 -14.87 30.12 -7.88
CA THR A 2 -14.82 29.10 -6.81
C THR A 2 -14.24 27.79 -7.32
N THR A 3 -13.73 26.95 -6.43
CA THR A 3 -13.22 25.60 -6.78
C THR A 3 -14.28 24.74 -7.46
N GLU A 4 -15.53 24.84 -7.01
CA GLU A 4 -16.68 24.17 -7.61
C GLU A 4 -16.91 24.61 -9.07
N GLN A 5 -16.86 25.92 -9.33
CA GLN A 5 -17.02 26.47 -10.69
C GLN A 5 -15.93 25.97 -11.64
N ILE A 6 -14.66 25.95 -11.18
CA ILE A 6 -13.53 25.45 -11.96
C ILE A 6 -13.68 23.96 -12.27
N LEU A 7 -14.11 23.16 -11.28
CA LEU A 7 -14.33 21.73 -11.45
C LEU A 7 -15.42 21.43 -12.48
N LEU A 8 -16.56 22.14 -12.39
CA LEU A 8 -17.68 21.96 -13.31
C LEU A 8 -17.31 22.37 -14.74
N GLU A 9 -16.57 23.46 -14.91
CA GLU A 9 -16.09 23.90 -16.22
C GLU A 9 -15.16 22.86 -16.85
N LYS A 10 -14.17 22.38 -16.09
CA LYS A 10 -13.25 21.33 -16.54
C LYS A 10 -13.98 20.03 -16.87
N TRP A 11 -14.88 19.56 -16.00
CA TRP A 11 -15.63 18.33 -16.19
C TRP A 11 -16.52 18.39 -17.45
N ARG A 12 -17.23 19.49 -17.68
CA ARG A 12 -18.05 19.67 -18.90
C ARG A 12 -17.25 19.67 -20.20
N SER A 13 -15.97 20.08 -20.15
CA SER A 13 -15.08 20.06 -21.32
C SER A 13 -14.54 18.66 -21.66
N LEU A 14 -14.71 17.67 -20.78
CA LEU A 14 -14.23 16.31 -21.00
C LEU A 14 -15.18 15.50 -21.92
N PRO A 15 -14.64 14.56 -22.71
CA PRO A 15 -15.45 13.54 -23.38
C PRO A 15 -16.25 12.68 -22.40
N PRO A 16 -17.37 12.04 -22.83
CA PRO A 16 -18.23 11.24 -21.95
C PRO A 16 -17.50 10.20 -21.11
N ASP A 17 -16.57 9.45 -21.71
CA ASP A 17 -15.81 8.41 -20.99
C ASP A 17 -14.96 8.99 -19.86
N LYS A 18 -14.39 10.19 -20.07
CA LYS A 18 -13.59 10.90 -19.07
C LYS A 18 -14.46 11.58 -18.02
N GLN A 19 -15.69 11.94 -18.34
CA GLN A 19 -16.66 12.39 -17.34
C GLN A 19 -17.01 11.25 -16.37
N GLN A 20 -17.17 10.02 -16.88
CA GLN A 20 -17.40 8.84 -16.06
C GLN A 20 -16.21 8.54 -15.14
N GLU A 21 -14.98 8.61 -15.65
CA GLU A 21 -13.76 8.43 -14.84
C GLU A 21 -13.68 9.43 -13.66
N VAL A 22 -14.17 10.65 -13.83
CA VAL A 22 -14.26 11.64 -12.73
C VAL A 22 -15.31 11.22 -11.70
N VAL A 23 -16.46 10.69 -12.12
CA VAL A 23 -17.48 10.15 -11.21
C VAL A 23 -16.91 9.00 -10.39
N ASP A 24 -16.28 8.03 -11.06
CA ASP A 24 -15.66 6.86 -10.43
C ASP A 24 -14.58 7.30 -9.41
N PHE A 25 -13.79 8.33 -9.75
CA PHE A 25 -12.77 8.88 -8.86
C PHE A 25 -13.38 9.57 -7.62
N VAL A 26 -14.48 10.31 -7.78
CA VAL A 26 -15.18 10.93 -6.64
C VAL A 26 -15.78 9.87 -5.73
N GLU A 27 -16.41 8.84 -6.28
CA GLU A 27 -16.90 7.68 -5.51
C GLU A 27 -15.75 7.00 -4.75
N PHE A 28 -14.61 6.78 -5.41
CA PHE A 28 -13.40 6.27 -4.77
C PHE A 28 -12.93 7.13 -3.59
N LEU A 29 -12.91 8.46 -3.75
CA LEU A 29 -12.51 9.37 -2.68
C LEU A 29 -13.50 9.34 -1.51
N GLN A 30 -14.81 9.29 -1.78
CA GLN A 30 -15.85 9.17 -0.75
C GLN A 30 -15.71 7.85 0.02
N ASN A 31 -15.48 6.76 -0.69
CA ASN A 31 -15.28 5.44 -0.09
C ASN A 31 -14.02 5.42 0.80
N ARG A 32 -12.93 6.10 0.40
CA ARG A 32 -11.70 6.23 1.19
C ARG A 32 -11.84 7.10 2.44
N GLN A 33 -12.82 7.99 2.50
CA GLN A 33 -13.07 8.82 3.68
C GLN A 33 -13.84 8.08 4.78
N SER A 34 -14.31 6.85 4.54
CA SER A 34 -14.82 6.01 5.62
C SER A 34 -13.66 5.54 6.52
N PRO A 35 -13.75 5.66 7.86
CA PRO A 35 -12.73 5.16 8.78
C PRO A 35 -12.43 3.66 8.59
N GLU A 36 -13.41 2.92 8.07
CA GLU A 36 -13.30 1.50 7.76
C GLU A 36 -12.51 1.20 6.48
N ALA A 37 -12.39 2.14 5.54
CA ALA A 37 -11.63 1.97 4.29
C ALA A 37 -10.14 2.30 4.42
N ILE A 38 -9.76 3.17 5.37
CA ILE A 38 -8.34 3.47 5.65
C ILE A 38 -7.61 2.23 6.19
N VAL A 39 -8.32 1.36 6.92
CA VAL A 39 -7.80 0.05 7.37
C VAL A 39 -7.70 -0.97 6.22
N ARG A 40 -8.52 -0.83 5.17
CA ARG A 40 -8.61 -1.81 4.06
C ARG A 40 -7.55 -1.67 2.99
N GLN A 41 -6.78 -0.57 2.96
CA GLN A 41 -5.78 -0.36 1.90
C GLN A 41 -4.34 -0.71 2.31
N ASP A 42 -4.07 -0.98 3.59
CA ASP A 42 -2.74 -1.44 4.00
C ASP A 42 -2.65 -2.95 4.27
N HIS A 43 -3.75 -3.66 4.56
CA HIS A 43 -3.69 -5.12 4.74
C HIS A 43 -4.91 -5.87 4.17
N GLY A 44 -4.67 -6.84 3.29
CA GLY A 44 -5.45 -8.08 3.31
C GLY A 44 -6.09 -8.53 2.00
N SER A 45 -5.29 -9.09 1.07
CA SER A 45 -5.81 -10.35 0.51
C SER A 45 -5.96 -11.33 1.68
N LEU A 46 -6.90 -12.29 1.61
CA LEU A 46 -7.03 -13.32 2.67
C LEU A 46 -5.67 -13.93 3.05
N LEU A 47 -4.79 -14.06 2.06
CA LEU A 47 -3.41 -14.51 2.22
C LEU A 47 -2.56 -13.53 3.05
N GLY A 48 -2.63 -12.23 2.79
CA GLY A 48 -1.87 -11.23 3.56
C GLY A 48 -2.22 -11.25 5.06
N THR A 49 -3.51 -11.36 5.39
CA THR A 49 -3.96 -11.48 6.78
C THR A 49 -3.50 -12.80 7.41
N GLN A 50 -3.59 -13.91 6.69
CA GLN A 50 -3.08 -15.21 7.17
C GLN A 50 -1.57 -15.18 7.41
N LEU A 51 -0.79 -14.58 6.51
CA LEU A 51 0.65 -14.45 6.65
C LEU A 51 1.04 -13.57 7.85
N GLN A 52 0.29 -12.49 8.10
CA GLN A 52 0.50 -11.64 9.26
C GLN A 52 0.24 -12.38 10.58
N GLN A 53 -0.86 -13.15 10.65
CA GLN A 53 -1.18 -13.97 11.83
C GLN A 53 -0.10 -15.03 12.09
N ILE A 54 0.39 -15.69 11.03
CA ILE A 54 1.48 -16.67 11.15
C ILE A 54 2.76 -15.98 11.66
N ARG A 55 3.10 -14.80 11.12
CA ARG A 55 4.26 -14.01 11.58
C ARG A 55 4.15 -13.66 13.07
N GLU A 56 3.00 -13.24 13.55
CA GLU A 56 2.78 -12.90 14.96
C GLU A 56 2.94 -14.12 15.89
N GLN A 57 2.46 -15.29 15.46
CA GLN A 57 2.65 -16.54 16.20
C GLN A 57 4.13 -16.93 16.30
N ILE A 58 4.88 -16.81 15.20
CA ILE A 58 6.33 -17.09 15.18
C ILE A 58 7.07 -16.17 16.15
N VAL A 59 6.78 -14.87 16.13
CA VAL A 59 7.40 -13.89 17.03
C VAL A 59 7.07 -14.20 18.49
N THR A 60 5.81 -14.50 18.78
CA THR A 60 5.37 -14.86 20.15
C THR A 60 6.01 -16.16 20.65
N SER A 61 6.28 -17.11 19.75
CA SER A 61 6.95 -18.37 20.08
C SER A 61 8.45 -18.23 20.41
N GLY A 62 8.98 -17.00 20.33
CA GLY A 62 10.35 -16.67 20.75
C GLY A 62 11.34 -16.48 19.62
N THR A 63 10.89 -16.42 18.36
CA THR A 63 11.76 -16.07 17.22
C THR A 63 11.61 -14.58 16.90
N PRO A 64 12.52 -13.71 17.35
CA PRO A 64 12.42 -12.27 17.09
C PRO A 64 12.54 -11.97 15.59
N LEU A 65 11.98 -10.84 15.17
CA LEU A 65 12.21 -10.32 13.82
C LEU A 65 13.64 -9.79 13.73
N LEU A 66 14.26 -10.00 12.58
CA LEU A 66 15.55 -9.43 12.25
C LEU A 66 15.43 -7.90 12.12
N SER A 67 16.48 -7.19 12.53
CA SER A 67 16.68 -5.80 12.15
C SER A 67 17.06 -5.67 10.68
N ASP A 68 17.00 -4.47 10.13
CA ASP A 68 17.38 -4.21 8.74
C ASP A 68 18.85 -4.62 8.48
N GLU A 69 19.75 -4.36 9.44
CA GLU A 69 21.17 -4.76 9.33
C GLU A 69 21.37 -6.27 9.37
N GLU A 70 20.54 -6.99 10.12
CA GLU A 70 20.57 -8.46 10.19
C GLU A 70 20.04 -9.10 8.91
N VAL A 71 18.98 -8.52 8.32
CA VAL A 71 18.45 -8.92 7.02
C VAL A 71 19.50 -8.74 5.92
N ASP A 72 20.16 -7.58 5.89
CA ASP A 72 21.18 -7.28 4.88
C ASP A 72 22.38 -8.23 5.00
N ARG A 73 22.80 -8.56 6.22
CA ARG A 73 23.86 -9.53 6.47
C ARG A 73 23.48 -10.92 5.98
N GLU A 74 22.29 -11.40 6.36
CA GLU A 74 21.81 -12.72 5.93
C GLU A 74 21.66 -12.79 4.40
N LEU A 75 21.19 -11.72 3.77
CA LEU A 75 21.08 -11.64 2.31
C LEU A 75 22.45 -11.69 1.63
N ALA A 76 23.43 -10.96 2.18
CA ALA A 76 24.80 -10.99 1.69
C ALA A 76 25.40 -12.40 1.83
N GLU A 77 25.23 -13.06 2.97
CA GLU A 77 25.70 -14.43 3.22
C GLU A 77 25.09 -15.44 2.24
N ARG A 78 23.76 -15.38 2.03
CA ARG A 78 23.04 -16.26 1.08
C ARG A 78 23.45 -16.04 -0.38
N ARG A 79 23.94 -14.85 -0.73
CA ARG A 79 24.38 -14.48 -2.09
C ARG A 79 25.88 -14.67 -2.32
N GLY A 80 26.63 -15.20 -1.35
CA GLY A 80 28.06 -15.49 -1.50
C GLY A 80 29.02 -14.45 -0.90
N GLY A 81 28.52 -13.53 -0.06
CA GLY A 81 29.30 -12.59 0.76
C GLY A 81 29.76 -11.32 0.03
N TYR A 82 30.04 -10.27 0.81
CA TYR A 82 30.87 -9.16 0.36
C TYR A 82 32.28 -9.70 0.14
N GLN A 83 32.69 -9.87 -1.12
CA GLN A 83 34.11 -9.99 -1.43
C GLN A 83 34.76 -8.66 -1.06
N GLU A 84 35.51 -8.62 0.04
CA GLU A 84 36.50 -7.57 0.26
C GLU A 84 37.46 -7.62 -0.95
N LEU A 85 37.32 -6.65 -1.85
CA LEU A 85 38.32 -6.39 -2.88
C LEU A 85 39.56 -5.86 -2.16
N GLY A 86 40.51 -6.76 -1.91
CA GLY A 86 41.86 -6.44 -1.45
C GLY A 86 42.71 -5.76 -2.51
#